data_AF-A0A953S6M0-F1
#
_entry.id   AF-A0A953S6M0-F1
#
_cell.length_a   1.000
_cell.length_b   1.000
_cell.length_c   1.000
_cell.angle_alpha   90.00
_cell.angle_beta   90.00
_cell.angle_gamma   90.00
#
_symmetry.space_group_name_H-M   'P 1'
#
loop_
_entity.id
_entity.type
_entity.pdbx_description
1 polymer ?
#
loop_
_entity_poly.entity_id
_entity_poly.type
_entity_poly.pdbx_seq_one_letter_code
_entity_poly.pdbx_strand_id
1 'polypeptide(L)'
;MTPRCETLSAGAGVLLLLAGTFLIARSHGPMRDTRIAGVAVRILEPTRSPQTGAAIVFHGLSANRILMQGLGQWLAAQGLRVYLAEAPGHGNTLGPFSHADTLDSSIRVLSELVRSGQIDPQTTVLAGHSMGGEIAIRLADYFPSAATLALSPAPMVLPRRMPSNLFIISAQFDLPPMKSSAEKLLRSAGGERISPEDFRQRRAADRIILPWASHTTVLFDPRASKAMARWARAALGLTRPSEYPSGSPLTGEFLGIAGLCLVFPLTTTWIVRTFHINYSPERAAVPLPTAALLARWCVAALLALGIVNLWYPKRIFPFYAGGYLASFLLLAGTALALLFRQNLRGVFGGGYRAALAAFILGVLVILSLGAWLNWQLTDVWMNGARWFRFAPLLLANLPYTLVEEAVLGPPEPSRRTCRFGIFFALRASLWLALLAGIVVLLSGQVLLVLLAPYFAAVSLGQRLGADSLRRRTGSAAAAAIFSAILAAWFMAAVFPLA
;
A
#
# COMPACT_ATOMS: atom_id res chain seq x y z
N MET A 1 -4.98 -29.43 11.20
CA MET A 1 -6.43 -29.36 11.46
C MET A 1 -7.04 -30.61 10.89
N THR A 2 -8.12 -31.12 11.49
CA THR A 2 -8.87 -32.23 10.89
C THR A 2 -9.69 -31.72 9.70
N PRO A 3 -10.07 -32.56 8.73
CA PRO A 3 -10.90 -32.15 7.59
C PRO A 3 -12.20 -31.46 8.02
N ARG A 4 -12.84 -31.94 9.11
CA ARG A 4 -14.05 -31.31 9.68
C ARG A 4 -13.80 -29.88 10.15
N CYS A 5 -12.68 -29.63 10.83
CA CYS A 5 -12.32 -28.27 11.28
C CYS A 5 -12.05 -27.33 10.09
N GLU A 6 -11.44 -27.82 9.01
CA GLU A 6 -11.19 -27.01 7.81
C GLU A 6 -12.47 -26.62 7.08
N THR A 7 -13.43 -27.55 6.97
CA THR A 7 -14.75 -27.26 6.39
C THR A 7 -15.52 -26.25 7.22
N LEU A 8 -15.53 -26.38 8.55
CA LEU A 8 -16.17 -25.41 9.45
C LEU A 8 -15.52 -24.03 9.35
N SER A 9 -14.18 -23.98 9.32
CA SER A 9 -13.41 -22.74 9.11
C SER A 9 -13.79 -22.08 7.79
N ALA A 10 -13.83 -22.85 6.69
CA ALA A 10 -14.21 -22.31 5.38
C ALA A 10 -15.67 -21.82 5.35
N GLY A 11 -16.60 -22.53 5.98
CA GLY A 11 -17.99 -22.11 6.11
C GLY A 11 -18.13 -20.77 6.84
N ALA A 12 -17.44 -20.61 7.98
CA ALA A 12 -17.35 -19.31 8.66
C ALA A 12 -16.70 -18.24 7.77
N GLY A 13 -15.65 -18.59 7.03
CA GLY A 13 -14.97 -17.69 6.11
C GLY A 13 -15.88 -17.16 4.99
N VAL A 14 -16.73 -18.01 4.41
CA VAL A 14 -17.74 -17.61 3.42
C VAL A 14 -18.76 -16.64 4.03
N LEU A 15 -19.23 -16.89 5.25
CA LEU A 15 -20.15 -15.96 5.92
C LEU A 15 -19.50 -14.58 6.15
N LEU A 16 -18.23 -14.53 6.53
CA LEU A 16 -17.51 -13.26 6.69
C LEU A 16 -17.31 -12.54 5.34
N LEU A 17 -17.05 -13.27 4.25
CA LEU A 17 -16.98 -12.70 2.91
C LEU A 17 -18.33 -12.08 2.48
N LEU A 18 -19.45 -12.77 2.73
CA LEU A 18 -20.79 -12.26 2.44
C LEU A 18 -21.12 -11.01 3.27
N ALA A 19 -20.83 -11.05 4.57
CA ALA A 19 -21.00 -9.89 5.44
C ALA A 19 -20.14 -8.71 5.00
N GLY A 20 -18.87 -8.96 4.63
CA GLY A 20 -17.97 -7.93 4.12
C GLY A 20 -18.46 -7.32 2.81
N THR A 21 -18.93 -8.17 1.89
CA THR A 21 -19.51 -7.78 0.60
C THR A 21 -20.69 -6.85 0.80
N PHE A 22 -21.59 -7.19 1.72
CA PHE A 22 -22.76 -6.37 2.04
C PHE A 22 -22.38 -4.99 2.61
N LEU A 23 -21.41 -4.94 3.54
CA LEU A 23 -20.95 -3.67 4.13
C LEU A 23 -20.24 -2.76 3.12
N ILE A 24 -19.45 -3.33 2.20
CA ILE A 24 -18.79 -2.59 1.12
C ILE A 24 -19.81 -2.07 0.12
N ALA A 25 -20.71 -2.94 -0.38
CA ALA A 25 -21.70 -2.57 -1.38
C ALA A 25 -22.61 -1.42 -0.91
N ARG A 26 -22.97 -1.39 0.37
CA ARG A 26 -23.79 -0.32 0.95
C ARG A 26 -23.07 1.04 1.00
N SER A 27 -21.74 1.05 0.93
CA SER A 27 -20.94 2.28 0.90
C SER A 27 -20.67 2.82 -0.51
N HIS A 28 -20.99 2.05 -1.56
CA HIS A 28 -20.75 2.44 -2.94
C HIS A 28 -21.84 3.41 -3.42
N GLY A 29 -21.47 4.68 -3.56
CA GLY A 29 -22.26 5.65 -4.33
C GLY A 29 -22.04 5.51 -5.84
N PRO A 30 -22.80 6.25 -6.67
CA PRO A 30 -22.61 6.28 -8.11
C PRO A 30 -21.19 6.72 -8.47
N MET A 31 -20.44 5.82 -9.11
CA MET A 31 -19.05 6.06 -9.51
C MET A 31 -18.74 5.45 -10.87
N ARG A 32 -17.81 6.06 -11.60
CA ARG A 32 -17.32 5.56 -12.89
C ARG A 32 -15.85 5.86 -13.09
N ASP A 33 -15.13 4.95 -13.75
CA ASP A 33 -13.75 5.16 -14.16
C ASP A 33 -13.72 5.73 -15.60
N THR A 34 -12.84 6.68 -15.85
CA THR A 34 -12.63 7.31 -17.16
C THR A 34 -11.15 7.72 -17.32
N ARG A 35 -10.81 8.33 -18.46
CA ARG A 35 -9.53 9.00 -18.67
C ARG A 35 -9.75 10.48 -19.01
N ILE A 36 -8.96 11.34 -18.38
CA ILE A 36 -8.93 12.78 -18.64
C ILE A 36 -7.48 13.16 -18.92
N ALA A 37 -7.21 13.75 -20.08
CA ALA A 37 -5.85 14.09 -20.51
C ALA A 37 -4.86 12.91 -20.40
N GLY A 38 -5.32 11.68 -20.73
CA GLY A 38 -4.53 10.43 -20.64
C GLY A 38 -4.42 9.83 -19.23
N VAL A 39 -4.76 10.58 -18.18
CA VAL A 39 -4.73 10.16 -16.78
C VAL A 39 -5.96 9.34 -16.43
N ALA A 40 -5.80 8.21 -15.74
CA ALA A 40 -6.92 7.46 -15.19
C ALA A 40 -7.57 8.25 -14.03
N VAL A 41 -8.88 8.42 -14.09
CA VAL A 41 -9.66 9.18 -13.10
C VAL A 41 -10.91 8.39 -12.72
N ARG A 42 -11.18 8.28 -11.41
CA ARG A 42 -12.47 7.83 -10.91
C ARG A 42 -13.33 9.04 -10.57
N ILE A 43 -14.52 9.10 -11.15
CA ILE A 43 -15.52 10.13 -10.86
C ILE A 43 -16.51 9.56 -9.85
N LEU A 44 -16.67 10.24 -8.73
CA LEU A 44 -17.77 10.03 -7.79
C LEU A 44 -18.82 11.11 -8.03
N GLU A 45 -20.03 10.69 -8.35
CA GLU A 45 -21.16 11.62 -8.49
C GLU A 45 -21.69 12.02 -7.10
N PRO A 46 -22.21 13.25 -6.93
CA PRO A 46 -22.77 13.67 -5.66
C PRO A 46 -23.95 12.77 -5.29
N THR A 47 -24.07 12.46 -4.00
CA THR A 47 -25.13 11.57 -3.49
C THR A 47 -26.54 12.12 -3.74
N ARG A 48 -26.68 13.45 -3.89
CA ARG A 48 -27.94 14.16 -4.15
C ARG A 48 -27.74 15.36 -5.07
N SER A 49 -28.74 15.64 -5.89
CA SER A 49 -28.81 16.83 -6.76
C SER A 49 -29.41 18.05 -6.03
N PRO A 50 -29.10 19.28 -6.47
CA PRO A 50 -28.16 19.65 -7.53
C PRO A 50 -26.69 19.60 -7.06
N GLN A 51 -25.79 19.40 -8.01
CA GLN A 51 -24.34 19.53 -7.82
C GLN A 51 -24.00 20.98 -7.41
N THR A 52 -23.23 21.15 -6.35
CA THR A 52 -22.86 22.48 -5.79
C THR A 52 -21.46 22.93 -6.16
N GLY A 53 -20.65 22.04 -6.73
CA GLY A 53 -19.27 22.31 -7.12
C GLY A 53 -18.53 21.02 -7.49
N ALA A 54 -17.20 21.08 -7.45
CA ALA A 54 -16.35 19.93 -7.72
C ALA A 54 -15.23 19.78 -6.69
N ALA A 55 -14.67 18.59 -6.58
CA ALA A 55 -13.41 18.37 -5.88
C ALA A 55 -12.48 17.51 -6.72
N ILE A 56 -11.18 17.81 -6.67
CA ILE A 56 -10.14 17.00 -7.33
C ILE A 56 -9.20 16.51 -6.24
N VAL A 57 -9.03 15.20 -6.16
CA VAL A 57 -8.30 14.52 -5.10
C VAL A 57 -7.09 13.81 -5.68
N PHE A 58 -5.91 14.15 -5.16
CA PHE A 58 -4.63 13.56 -5.56
C PHE A 58 -4.13 12.61 -4.47
N HIS A 59 -3.70 11.41 -4.88
CA HIS A 59 -3.20 10.40 -3.95
C HIS A 59 -1.71 10.57 -3.60
N GLY A 60 -1.27 9.94 -2.50
CA GLY A 60 0.14 9.89 -2.09
C GLY A 60 1.00 8.96 -2.96
N LEU A 61 2.32 8.99 -2.73
CA LEU A 61 3.24 8.04 -3.37
C LEU A 61 2.88 6.60 -2.98
N SER A 62 2.90 5.66 -3.93
CA SER A 62 2.47 4.26 -3.72
C SER A 62 1.01 4.08 -3.30
N ALA A 63 0.18 5.11 -3.46
CA ALA A 63 -1.28 5.05 -3.36
C ALA A 63 -1.94 5.05 -4.75
N ASN A 64 -3.26 5.15 -4.79
CA ASN A 64 -4.06 5.15 -6.02
C ASN A 64 -5.45 5.76 -5.76
N ARG A 65 -6.26 5.87 -6.83
CA ARG A 65 -7.62 6.44 -6.74
C ARG A 65 -8.55 5.66 -5.82
N ILE A 66 -8.37 4.34 -5.67
CA ILE A 66 -9.21 3.50 -4.82
C ILE A 66 -8.94 3.80 -3.34
N LEU A 67 -7.66 3.96 -2.96
CA LEU A 67 -7.28 4.34 -1.60
C LEU A 67 -7.87 5.70 -1.18
N MET A 68 -7.99 6.63 -2.13
CA MET A 68 -8.58 7.96 -1.89
C MET A 68 -10.10 7.97 -1.91
N GLN A 69 -10.75 6.85 -2.26
CA GLN A 69 -12.19 6.80 -2.48
C GLN A 69 -12.98 7.15 -1.22
N GLY A 70 -12.54 6.69 -0.04
CA GLY A 70 -13.20 7.04 1.23
C GLY A 70 -13.29 8.55 1.42
N LEU A 71 -12.17 9.27 1.27
CA LEU A 71 -12.15 10.74 1.34
C LEU A 71 -13.02 11.38 0.26
N GLY A 72 -12.99 10.83 -0.97
CA GLY A 72 -13.84 11.29 -2.05
C GLY A 72 -15.33 11.15 -1.74
N GLN A 73 -15.75 10.05 -1.12
CA GLN A 73 -17.15 9.83 -0.73
C GLN A 73 -17.61 10.87 0.31
N TRP A 74 -16.74 11.28 1.23
CA TRP A 74 -17.05 12.34 2.19
C TRP A 74 -17.28 13.70 1.53
N LEU A 75 -16.51 14.02 0.49
CA LEU A 75 -16.68 15.24 -0.32
C LEU A 75 -17.92 15.14 -1.22
N ALA A 76 -18.17 13.98 -1.83
CA ALA A 76 -19.35 13.73 -2.66
C ALA A 76 -20.65 13.84 -1.86
N ALA A 77 -20.63 13.41 -0.60
CA ALA A 77 -21.74 13.60 0.34
C ALA A 77 -22.04 15.08 0.62
N GLN A 78 -21.14 16.02 0.31
CA GLN A 78 -21.39 17.46 0.44
C GLN A 78 -21.98 18.09 -0.83
N GLY A 79 -22.33 17.30 -1.85
CA GLY A 79 -22.88 17.77 -3.13
C GLY A 79 -21.82 18.08 -4.19
N LEU A 80 -20.56 17.68 -3.96
CA LEU A 80 -19.47 17.87 -4.92
C LEU A 80 -19.38 16.68 -5.88
N ARG A 81 -19.14 16.94 -7.17
CA ARG A 81 -18.61 15.90 -8.06
C ARG A 81 -17.13 15.75 -7.80
N VAL A 82 -16.67 14.54 -7.50
CA VAL A 82 -15.29 14.30 -7.08
C VAL A 82 -14.52 13.53 -8.15
N TYR A 83 -13.37 14.06 -8.55
CA TYR A 83 -12.42 13.45 -9.47
C TYR A 83 -11.21 12.93 -8.69
N LEU A 84 -11.05 11.61 -8.62
CA LEU A 84 -9.90 10.95 -8.00
C LEU A 84 -8.87 10.64 -9.08
N ALA A 85 -7.83 11.46 -9.19
CA ALA A 85 -6.84 11.37 -10.25
C ALA A 85 -5.66 10.49 -9.86
N GLU A 86 -5.15 9.69 -10.81
CA GLU A 86 -3.95 8.87 -10.61
C GLU A 86 -2.69 9.50 -11.17
N ALA A 87 -1.64 9.52 -10.37
CA ALA A 87 -0.32 9.96 -10.81
C ALA A 87 0.28 8.99 -11.85
N PRO A 88 1.16 9.49 -12.74
CA PRO A 88 1.97 8.64 -13.61
C PRO A 88 2.68 7.52 -12.85
N GLY A 89 2.75 6.33 -13.46
CA GLY A 89 3.38 5.15 -12.88
C GLY A 89 2.58 4.46 -11.76
N HIS A 90 1.39 4.96 -11.42
CA HIS A 90 0.49 4.41 -10.39
C HIS A 90 -0.83 3.92 -10.99
N GLY A 91 -1.41 2.90 -10.35
CA GLY A 91 -2.71 2.33 -10.73
C GLY A 91 -2.76 1.96 -12.22
N ASN A 92 -3.67 2.59 -12.96
CA ASN A 92 -3.89 2.39 -14.39
C ASN A 92 -3.39 3.56 -15.26
N THR A 93 -2.69 4.53 -14.68
CA THR A 93 -2.02 5.60 -15.43
C THR A 93 -0.63 5.12 -15.86
N LEU A 94 -0.44 5.05 -17.18
CA LEU A 94 0.81 4.61 -17.81
C LEU A 94 1.91 5.68 -17.68
N GLY A 95 3.13 5.28 -17.99
CA GLY A 95 4.33 6.15 -17.95
C GLY A 95 5.13 6.00 -16.65
N PRO A 96 6.40 6.46 -16.66
CA PRO A 96 7.23 6.48 -15.47
C PRO A 96 6.75 7.53 -14.47
N PHE A 97 7.01 7.30 -13.19
CA PHE A 97 6.78 8.27 -12.14
C PHE A 97 7.96 9.26 -12.04
N SER A 98 7.65 10.55 -12.08
CA SER A 98 8.50 11.60 -11.54
C SER A 98 7.65 12.66 -10.83
N HIS A 99 8.25 13.41 -9.90
CA HIS A 99 7.55 14.51 -9.22
C HIS A 99 7.12 15.61 -10.21
N ALA A 100 7.96 15.90 -11.22
CA ALA A 100 7.66 16.90 -12.25
C ALA A 100 6.49 16.44 -13.14
N ASP A 101 6.56 15.21 -13.67
CA ASP A 101 5.51 14.66 -14.53
C ASP A 101 4.17 14.54 -13.79
N THR A 102 4.22 14.26 -12.48
CA THR A 102 3.02 14.20 -11.63
C THR A 102 2.35 15.57 -11.53
N LEU A 103 3.11 16.64 -11.29
CA LEU A 103 2.56 17.99 -11.28
C LEU A 103 2.03 18.39 -12.66
N ASP A 104 2.80 18.16 -13.73
CA ASP A 104 2.42 18.50 -15.10
C ASP A 104 1.15 17.76 -15.53
N SER A 105 1.04 16.48 -15.18
CA SER A 105 -0.16 15.68 -15.45
C SER A 105 -1.38 16.23 -14.70
N SER A 106 -1.19 16.70 -13.47
CA SER A 106 -2.25 17.26 -12.64
C SER A 106 -2.73 18.62 -13.17
N ILE A 107 -1.79 19.45 -13.68
CA ILE A 107 -2.11 20.69 -14.41
C ILE A 107 -2.92 20.37 -15.66
N ARG A 108 -2.49 19.39 -16.48
CA ARG A 108 -3.23 18.99 -17.70
C ARG A 108 -4.65 18.52 -17.40
N VAL A 109 -4.85 17.71 -16.36
CA VAL A 109 -6.19 17.25 -15.93
C VAL A 109 -7.06 18.45 -15.53
N LEU A 110 -6.54 19.37 -14.72
CA LEU A 110 -7.24 20.58 -14.32
C LEU A 110 -7.62 21.45 -15.51
N SER A 111 -6.67 21.74 -16.41
CA SER A 111 -6.91 22.54 -17.61
C SER A 111 -7.98 21.92 -18.49
N GLU A 112 -7.97 20.59 -18.67
CA GLU A 112 -8.98 19.89 -19.47
C GLU A 112 -10.37 19.95 -18.83
N LEU A 113 -10.46 19.79 -17.52
CA LEU A 113 -11.72 19.89 -16.79
C LEU A 113 -12.32 21.31 -16.84
N VAL A 114 -11.49 22.35 -16.74
CA VAL A 114 -11.93 23.75 -16.91
C VAL A 114 -12.39 23.99 -18.35
N ARG A 115 -11.56 23.62 -19.32
CA ARG A 115 -11.82 23.83 -20.75
C ARG A 115 -13.10 23.15 -21.22
N SER A 116 -13.41 21.96 -20.68
CA SER A 116 -14.64 21.23 -20.98
C SER A 116 -15.86 21.66 -20.15
N GLY A 117 -15.73 22.67 -19.28
CA GLY A 117 -16.82 23.17 -18.43
C GLY A 117 -17.26 22.19 -17.34
N GLN A 118 -16.46 21.16 -17.05
CA GLN A 118 -16.76 20.15 -16.03
C GLN A 118 -16.48 20.62 -14.60
N ILE A 119 -15.64 21.65 -14.44
CA ILE A 119 -15.34 22.32 -13.18
C ILE A 119 -15.24 23.83 -13.37
N ASP A 120 -15.52 24.59 -12.30
CA ASP A 120 -15.26 26.03 -12.20
C ASP A 120 -14.28 26.26 -11.04
N PRO A 121 -13.13 26.95 -11.25
CA PRO A 121 -12.18 27.28 -10.18
C PRO A 121 -12.84 27.88 -8.93
N GLN A 122 -13.85 28.72 -9.08
CA GLN A 122 -14.52 29.41 -7.97
C GLN A 122 -15.32 28.47 -7.06
N THR A 123 -15.66 27.27 -7.54
CA THR A 123 -16.44 26.26 -6.83
C THR A 123 -15.74 24.90 -6.76
N THR A 124 -14.42 24.88 -7.03
CA THR A 124 -13.61 23.67 -7.02
C THR A 124 -12.72 23.59 -5.79
N VAL A 125 -12.74 22.45 -5.11
CA VAL A 125 -11.83 22.12 -4.00
C VAL A 125 -10.68 21.26 -4.53
N LEU A 126 -9.44 21.61 -4.19
CA LEU A 126 -8.30 20.72 -4.38
C LEU A 126 -8.02 19.99 -3.07
N ALA A 127 -7.79 18.69 -3.13
CA ALA A 127 -7.43 17.90 -1.97
C ALA A 127 -6.33 16.91 -2.31
N GLY A 128 -5.55 16.52 -1.32
CA GLY A 128 -4.64 15.40 -1.51
C GLY A 128 -3.92 14.95 -0.27
N HIS A 129 -3.32 13.76 -0.37
CA HIS A 129 -2.58 13.11 0.71
C HIS A 129 -1.10 12.98 0.37
N SER A 130 -0.21 13.26 1.32
CA SER A 130 1.24 13.09 1.14
C SER A 130 1.74 13.85 -0.08
N MET A 131 2.33 13.16 -1.07
CA MET A 131 2.65 13.73 -2.39
C MET A 131 1.45 14.43 -3.04
N GLY A 132 0.26 13.85 -3.01
CA GLY A 132 -0.95 14.49 -3.54
C GLY A 132 -1.34 15.77 -2.78
N GLY A 133 -1.02 15.85 -1.48
CA GLY A 133 -1.21 17.06 -0.68
C GLY A 133 -0.24 18.18 -1.09
N GLU A 134 1.03 17.82 -1.35
CA GLU A 134 1.99 18.73 -1.99
C GLU A 134 1.46 19.23 -3.33
N ILE A 135 1.00 18.33 -4.21
CA ILE A 135 0.48 18.69 -5.53
C ILE A 135 -0.70 19.66 -5.39
N ALA A 136 -1.68 19.37 -4.52
CA ALA A 136 -2.82 20.25 -4.28
C ALA A 136 -2.38 21.67 -3.85
N ILE A 137 -1.35 21.78 -3.00
CA ILE A 137 -0.80 23.06 -2.56
C ILE A 137 -0.07 23.78 -3.71
N ARG A 138 0.78 23.08 -4.45
CA ARG A 138 1.57 23.67 -5.55
C ARG A 138 0.71 24.10 -6.73
N LEU A 139 -0.46 23.48 -6.91
CA LEU A 139 -1.43 23.87 -7.93
C LEU A 139 -2.03 25.27 -7.68
N ALA A 140 -1.88 25.87 -6.50
CA ALA A 140 -2.27 27.25 -6.24
C ALA A 140 -1.60 28.28 -7.18
N ASP A 141 -0.41 27.95 -7.71
CA ASP A 141 0.28 28.79 -8.68
C ASP A 141 -0.41 28.82 -10.06
N TYR A 142 -1.23 27.81 -10.36
CA TYR A 142 -1.83 27.57 -11.67
C TYR A 142 -3.36 27.63 -11.66
N PHE A 143 -3.99 27.32 -10.53
CA PHE A 143 -5.42 27.13 -10.40
C PHE A 143 -5.94 27.77 -9.10
N PRO A 144 -6.65 28.91 -9.16
CA PRO A 144 -7.19 29.59 -7.98
C PRO A 144 -8.48 28.89 -7.50
N SER A 145 -8.31 27.74 -6.84
CA SER A 145 -9.41 26.95 -6.27
C SER A 145 -10.19 27.70 -5.19
N ALA A 146 -11.37 27.18 -4.83
CA ALA A 146 -12.17 27.65 -3.71
C ALA A 146 -11.54 27.27 -2.35
N ALA A 147 -10.91 26.10 -2.29
CA ALA A 147 -10.20 25.62 -1.11
C ALA A 147 -9.11 24.61 -1.46
N THR A 148 -8.15 24.45 -0.54
CA THR A 148 -7.07 23.46 -0.63
C THR A 148 -6.98 22.65 0.66
N LEU A 149 -7.17 21.35 0.56
CA LEU A 149 -7.17 20.40 1.68
C LEU A 149 -5.94 19.48 1.60
N ALA A 150 -5.00 19.63 2.52
CA ALA A 150 -3.74 18.88 2.50
C ALA A 150 -3.65 17.93 3.71
N LEU A 151 -3.69 16.63 3.44
CA LEU A 151 -3.56 15.58 4.45
C LEU A 151 -2.13 15.07 4.48
N SER A 152 -1.47 15.25 5.62
CA SER A 152 -0.08 14.90 5.85
C SER A 152 0.80 15.23 4.64
N PRO A 153 0.79 16.49 4.13
CA PRO A 153 1.45 16.82 2.87
C PRO A 153 2.95 16.50 2.91
N ALA A 154 3.48 16.05 1.78
CA ALA A 154 4.91 15.80 1.63
C ALA A 154 5.71 17.10 1.84
N PRO A 155 6.98 17.03 2.31
CA PRO A 155 7.84 18.20 2.40
C PRO A 155 7.99 18.84 1.02
N MET A 156 7.89 20.17 0.96
CA MET A 156 7.85 20.88 -0.32
C MET A 156 8.55 22.23 -0.28
N VAL A 157 8.90 22.70 -1.47
CA VAL A 157 9.16 24.13 -1.69
C VAL A 157 7.80 24.84 -1.69
N LEU A 158 7.70 25.94 -0.95
CA LEU A 158 6.47 26.71 -0.86
C LEU A 158 6.05 27.22 -2.26
N PRO A 159 4.74 27.22 -2.58
CA PRO A 159 4.27 27.79 -3.83
C PRO A 159 4.47 29.31 -3.83
N ARG A 160 4.47 29.91 -5.03
CA ARG A 160 4.61 31.37 -5.19
C ARG A 160 3.35 32.09 -4.70
N ARG A 161 2.20 31.47 -4.85
CA ARG A 161 0.89 31.92 -4.36
C ARG A 161 0.40 31.00 -3.27
N MET A 162 -0.06 31.59 -2.17
CA MET A 162 -0.66 30.80 -1.09
C MET A 162 -1.99 30.20 -1.55
N PRO A 163 -2.27 28.92 -1.23
CA PRO A 163 -3.52 28.28 -1.59
C PRO A 163 -4.72 28.95 -0.93
N SER A 164 -5.81 29.10 -1.68
CA SER A 164 -7.08 29.58 -1.14
C SER A 164 -7.58 28.66 -0.04
N ASN A 165 -8.09 29.25 1.05
CA ASN A 165 -8.77 28.54 2.14
C ASN A 165 -8.03 27.22 2.50
N LEU A 166 -6.80 27.35 2.97
CA LEU A 166 -5.87 26.24 3.19
C LEU A 166 -6.20 25.49 4.48
N PHE A 167 -6.42 24.18 4.38
CA PHE A 167 -6.56 23.32 5.56
C PHE A 167 -5.53 22.22 5.57
N ILE A 168 -4.77 22.12 6.65
CA ILE A 168 -3.72 21.12 6.82
C ILE A 168 -4.13 20.14 7.92
N ILE A 169 -4.15 18.85 7.61
CA ILE A 169 -4.38 17.79 8.59
C ILE A 169 -3.08 17.00 8.72
N SER A 170 -2.37 17.15 9.83
CA SER A 170 -1.16 16.36 10.12
C SER A 170 -1.49 15.15 10.98
N ALA A 171 -0.75 14.06 10.80
CA ALA A 171 -0.81 12.89 11.67
C ALA A 171 0.19 13.03 12.82
N GLN A 172 -0.17 12.57 14.03
CA GLN A 172 0.74 12.62 15.18
C GLN A 172 2.05 11.87 14.92
N PHE A 173 2.03 10.76 14.18
CA PHE A 173 3.22 9.98 13.86
C PHE A 173 3.79 10.30 12.47
N ASP A 174 3.47 11.46 11.88
CA ASP A 174 4.19 11.95 10.69
C ASP A 174 5.67 12.18 11.01
N LEU A 175 6.51 11.98 9.98
CA LEU A 175 7.96 12.20 10.09
C LEU A 175 8.26 13.68 10.35
N PRO A 176 9.33 14.00 11.12
CA PRO A 176 9.65 15.38 11.49
C PRO A 176 9.73 16.38 10.31
N PRO A 177 10.32 16.04 9.14
CA PRO A 177 10.34 16.94 7.98
C PRO A 177 8.95 17.35 7.49
N MET A 178 7.97 16.45 7.58
CA MET A 178 6.59 16.70 7.14
C MET A 178 5.90 17.68 8.08
N LYS A 179 6.07 17.49 9.40
CA LYS A 179 5.54 18.39 10.42
C LYS A 179 6.12 19.79 10.30
N SER A 180 7.45 19.88 10.13
CA SER A 180 8.15 21.15 9.95
C SER A 180 7.69 21.89 8.68
N SER A 181 7.54 21.15 7.57
CA SER A 181 7.04 21.72 6.31
C SER A 181 5.60 22.23 6.45
N ALA A 182 4.71 21.46 7.09
CA ALA A 182 3.33 21.87 7.35
C ALA A 182 3.23 23.14 8.22
N GLU A 183 4.07 23.25 9.25
CA GLU A 183 4.14 24.43 10.11
C GLU A 183 4.66 25.66 9.38
N LYS A 184 5.70 25.48 8.55
CA LYS A 184 6.23 26.55 7.71
C LYS A 184 5.16 27.05 6.75
N LEU A 185 4.40 26.14 6.13
CA LEU A 185 3.32 26.48 5.23
C LEU A 185 2.21 27.29 5.92
N LEU A 186 1.75 26.87 7.11
CA LEU A 186 0.75 27.62 7.87
C LEU A 186 1.23 29.03 8.24
N ARG A 187 2.50 29.16 8.68
CA ARG A 187 3.09 30.47 8.98
C ARG A 187 3.13 31.35 7.73
N SER A 188 3.50 30.80 6.58
CA SER A 188 3.51 31.53 5.31
C SER A 188 2.11 31.92 4.81
N ALA A 189 1.07 31.16 5.17
CA ALA A 189 -0.32 31.53 4.93
C ALA A 189 -0.84 32.63 5.87
N GLY A 190 -0.01 33.08 6.83
CA GLY A 190 -0.34 34.15 7.77
C GLY A 190 -0.93 33.66 9.10
N GLY A 191 -0.70 32.39 9.46
CA GLY A 191 -1.15 31.78 10.71
C GLY A 191 -2.58 31.25 10.65
N GLU A 192 -3.12 30.89 11.82
CA GLU A 192 -4.50 30.43 11.96
C GLU A 192 -5.49 31.58 11.71
N ARG A 193 -6.43 31.36 10.79
CA ARG A 193 -7.47 32.30 10.34
C ARG A 193 -8.73 31.54 9.98
N ILE A 194 -9.75 31.63 10.82
CA ILE A 194 -10.96 30.82 10.71
C ILE A 194 -12.25 31.66 10.77
N SER A 195 -12.15 33.00 10.68
CA SER A 195 -13.35 33.84 10.69
C SER A 195 -14.14 33.66 9.38
N PRO A 196 -15.47 33.87 9.39
CA PRO A 196 -16.27 33.84 8.16
C PRO A 196 -15.75 34.78 7.07
N GLU A 197 -15.15 35.91 7.47
CA GLU A 197 -14.56 36.86 6.53
C GLU A 197 -13.32 36.31 5.84
N ASP A 198 -12.49 35.54 6.55
CA ASP A 198 -11.31 34.91 5.97
C ASP A 198 -11.68 33.91 4.87
N PHE A 199 -12.79 33.17 5.05
CA PHE A 199 -13.30 32.27 4.01
C PHE A 199 -13.78 33.03 2.77
N ARG A 200 -14.52 34.13 2.95
CA ARG A 200 -14.98 35.00 1.84
C ARG A 200 -13.81 35.59 1.07
N GLN A 201 -12.76 36.01 1.77
CA GLN A 201 -11.54 36.57 1.19
C GLN A 201 -10.51 35.51 0.78
N ARG A 202 -10.88 34.23 0.83
CA ARG A 202 -10.05 33.07 0.42
C ARG A 202 -8.71 32.95 1.14
N ARG A 203 -8.61 33.49 2.35
CA ARG A 203 -7.37 33.48 3.15
C ARG A 203 -7.51 32.72 4.45
N ALA A 204 -8.61 31.97 4.63
CA ALA A 204 -8.74 31.08 5.78
C ALA A 204 -7.58 30.07 5.76
N ALA A 205 -7.02 29.81 6.92
CA ALA A 205 -5.90 28.89 7.07
C ALA A 205 -5.95 28.24 8.44
N ASP A 206 -5.86 26.91 8.50
CA ASP A 206 -5.82 26.20 9.77
C ASP A 206 -5.04 24.89 9.65
N ARG A 207 -4.53 24.39 10.77
CA ARG A 207 -3.87 23.10 10.89
C ARG A 207 -4.35 22.36 12.13
N ILE A 208 -4.75 21.11 11.94
CA ILE A 208 -4.98 20.17 13.03
C ILE A 208 -3.93 19.05 13.06
N ILE A 209 -3.63 18.53 14.24
CA ILE A 209 -2.83 17.33 14.43
C ILE A 209 -3.73 16.23 14.99
N LEU A 210 -3.87 15.13 14.25
CA LEU A 210 -4.71 14.02 14.68
C LEU A 210 -3.95 13.07 15.61
N PRO A 211 -4.41 12.90 16.86
CA PRO A 211 -3.75 12.01 17.81
C PRO A 211 -3.95 10.56 17.39
N TRP A 212 -2.92 9.74 17.61
CA TRP A 212 -2.85 8.32 17.28
C TRP A 212 -2.98 8.00 15.77
N ALA A 213 -2.85 9.00 14.90
CA ALA A 213 -2.80 8.80 13.47
C ALA A 213 -1.34 8.62 13.01
N SER A 214 -1.13 7.66 12.10
CA SER A 214 0.09 7.53 11.30
C SER A 214 -0.09 8.25 9.95
N HIS A 215 1.03 8.33 9.23
CA HIS A 215 1.05 8.94 7.90
C HIS A 215 0.00 8.38 6.93
N THR A 216 -0.33 7.08 7.03
CA THR A 216 -1.33 6.45 6.15
C THR A 216 -2.68 6.27 6.83
N THR A 217 -2.75 6.05 8.16
CA THR A 217 -4.05 5.84 8.83
C THR A 217 -4.91 7.09 8.86
N VAL A 218 -4.32 8.28 8.66
CA VAL A 218 -5.06 9.54 8.51
C VAL A 218 -6.12 9.50 7.41
N LEU A 219 -5.89 8.73 6.34
CA LEU A 219 -6.85 8.54 5.23
C LEU A 219 -8.14 7.83 5.67
N PHE A 220 -8.04 7.03 6.72
CA PHE A 220 -9.11 6.18 7.24
C PHE A 220 -9.74 6.74 8.51
N ASP A 221 -9.24 7.87 9.02
CA ASP A 221 -9.72 8.50 10.24
C ASP A 221 -11.02 9.30 9.97
N PRO A 222 -12.15 8.95 10.60
CA PRO A 222 -13.40 9.69 10.41
C PRO A 222 -13.29 11.16 10.87
N ARG A 223 -12.41 11.47 11.83
CA ARG A 223 -12.17 12.84 12.31
C ARG A 223 -11.50 13.67 11.22
N ALA A 224 -10.54 13.11 10.48
CA ALA A 224 -9.92 13.75 9.33
C ALA A 224 -10.96 14.07 8.26
N SER A 225 -11.72 13.05 7.86
CA SER A 225 -12.72 13.15 6.80
C SER A 225 -13.83 14.16 7.13
N LYS A 226 -14.31 14.15 8.38
CA LYS A 226 -15.30 15.12 8.89
C LYS A 226 -14.74 16.55 8.95
N ALA A 227 -13.48 16.71 9.35
CA ALA A 227 -12.84 18.03 9.37
C ALA A 227 -12.67 18.60 7.94
N MET A 228 -12.19 17.78 7.00
CA MET A 228 -12.11 18.14 5.58
C MET A 228 -13.46 18.55 5.00
N ALA A 229 -14.50 17.74 5.22
CA ALA A 229 -15.83 18.03 4.71
C ALA A 229 -16.36 19.35 5.28
N ARG A 230 -16.19 19.61 6.58
CA ARG A 230 -16.58 20.89 7.19
C ARG A 230 -15.83 22.07 6.59
N TRP A 231 -14.52 21.94 6.37
CA TRP A 231 -13.72 23.01 5.78
C TRP A 231 -14.13 23.31 4.34
N ALA A 232 -14.29 22.28 3.51
CA ALA A 232 -14.76 22.42 2.13
C ALA A 232 -16.10 23.15 2.07
N ARG A 233 -17.03 22.79 2.96
CA ARG A 233 -18.34 23.44 3.04
C ARG A 233 -18.25 24.90 3.44
N ALA A 234 -17.43 25.25 4.42
CA ALA A 234 -17.22 26.63 4.85
C ALA A 234 -16.65 27.48 3.71
N ALA A 235 -15.65 26.96 3.00
CA ALA A 235 -15.04 27.64 1.86
C ALA A 235 -15.99 27.83 0.66
N LEU A 236 -16.94 26.92 0.48
CA LEU A 236 -17.96 26.99 -0.57
C LEU A 236 -19.25 27.70 -0.13
N GLY A 237 -19.35 28.16 1.13
CA GLY A 237 -20.56 28.81 1.66
C GLY A 237 -21.78 27.87 1.73
N LEU A 238 -21.58 26.56 1.90
CA LEU A 238 -22.67 25.59 1.92
C LEU A 238 -23.42 25.61 3.27
N THR A 239 -24.68 26.03 3.24
CA THR A 239 -25.54 26.20 4.44
C THR A 239 -26.41 24.99 4.78
N ARG A 240 -26.58 24.03 3.85
CA ARG A 240 -27.40 22.82 4.08
C ARG A 240 -26.82 21.94 5.21
N PRO A 241 -27.58 21.05 5.87
CA PRO A 241 -27.01 20.12 6.83
C PRO A 241 -25.87 19.28 6.23
N SER A 242 -24.87 18.93 7.06
CA SER A 242 -23.81 18.00 6.65
C SER A 242 -24.39 16.61 6.51
N GLU A 243 -24.10 15.95 5.39
CA GLU A 243 -24.37 14.53 5.21
C GLU A 243 -23.10 13.72 5.39
N TYR A 244 -23.28 12.43 5.67
CA TYR A 244 -22.19 11.49 5.94
C TYR A 244 -22.34 10.26 5.05
N PRO A 245 -21.24 9.70 4.52
CA PRO A 245 -21.29 8.44 3.80
C PRO A 245 -21.92 7.34 4.66
N SER A 246 -22.69 6.45 4.03
CA SER A 246 -23.30 5.30 4.71
C SER A 246 -22.43 4.04 4.57
N GLY A 247 -22.65 3.06 5.45
CA GLY A 247 -21.90 1.79 5.44
C GLY A 247 -20.62 1.83 6.27
N SER A 248 -19.86 0.72 6.22
CA SER A 248 -18.57 0.60 6.90
C SER A 248 -17.59 -0.19 6.02
N PRO A 249 -17.07 0.43 4.94
CA PRO A 249 -16.24 -0.28 3.97
C PRO A 249 -14.99 -0.89 4.59
N LEU A 250 -14.37 -0.24 5.57
CA LEU A 250 -13.19 -0.78 6.26
C LEU A 250 -13.52 -2.00 7.10
N THR A 251 -14.66 -2.01 7.80
CA THR A 251 -15.11 -3.21 8.49
C THR A 251 -15.35 -4.33 7.49
N GLY A 252 -16.02 -4.02 6.36
CA GLY A 252 -16.25 -5.01 5.31
C GLY A 252 -14.95 -5.58 4.76
N GLU A 253 -13.95 -4.73 4.53
CA GLU A 253 -12.61 -5.12 4.10
C GLU A 253 -11.96 -6.10 5.08
N PHE A 254 -11.95 -5.78 6.37
CA PHE A 254 -11.40 -6.66 7.41
C PHE A 254 -12.13 -8.01 7.50
N LEU A 255 -13.46 -8.00 7.39
CA LEU A 255 -14.25 -9.24 7.38
C LEU A 255 -13.89 -10.11 6.18
N GLY A 256 -13.72 -9.53 4.99
CA GLY A 256 -13.35 -10.32 3.83
C GLY A 256 -11.91 -10.84 3.87
N ILE A 257 -10.94 -10.05 4.34
CA ILE A 257 -9.57 -10.54 4.57
C ILE A 257 -9.58 -11.70 5.58
N ALA A 258 -10.34 -11.56 6.68
CA ALA A 258 -10.51 -12.63 7.65
C ALA A 258 -11.19 -13.86 7.01
N GLY A 259 -12.20 -13.66 6.18
CA GLY A 259 -12.89 -14.71 5.43
C GLY A 259 -11.97 -15.48 4.49
N LEU A 260 -11.15 -14.78 3.69
CA LEU A 260 -10.13 -15.39 2.83
C LEU A 260 -9.10 -16.19 3.65
N CYS A 261 -8.65 -15.65 4.79
CA CYS A 261 -7.75 -16.35 5.70
C CYS A 261 -8.36 -17.66 6.24
N LEU A 262 -9.67 -17.69 6.53
CA LEU A 262 -10.37 -18.86 7.04
C LEU A 262 -10.66 -19.92 5.97
N VAL A 263 -10.81 -19.51 4.70
CA VAL A 263 -10.97 -20.41 3.54
C VAL A 263 -9.64 -21.05 3.13
N PHE A 264 -8.53 -20.32 3.28
CA PHE A 264 -7.20 -20.71 2.79
C PHE A 264 -6.72 -22.12 3.19
N PRO A 265 -6.90 -22.62 4.44
CA PRO A 265 -6.47 -23.97 4.81
C PRO A 265 -7.15 -25.07 3.99
N LEU A 266 -8.47 -24.94 3.75
CA LEU A 266 -9.23 -25.90 2.95
C LEU A 266 -8.78 -25.87 1.49
N THR A 267 -8.58 -24.67 0.92
CA THR A 267 -8.03 -24.49 -0.44
C THR A 267 -6.65 -25.15 -0.57
N THR A 268 -5.79 -24.98 0.43
CA THR A 268 -4.46 -25.61 0.45
C THR A 268 -4.59 -27.15 0.45
N THR A 269 -5.46 -27.71 1.29
CA THR A 269 -5.72 -29.16 1.33
C THR A 269 -6.24 -29.67 -0.01
N TRP A 270 -7.17 -28.94 -0.63
CA TRP A 270 -7.74 -29.30 -1.93
C TRP A 270 -6.67 -29.33 -3.02
N ILE A 271 -5.85 -28.28 -3.15
CA ILE A 271 -4.75 -28.24 -4.13
C ILE A 271 -3.76 -29.38 -3.91
N VAL A 272 -3.33 -29.62 -2.66
CA VAL A 272 -2.38 -30.70 -2.34
C VAL A 272 -2.90 -32.07 -2.78
N ARG A 273 -4.20 -32.32 -2.59
CA ARG A 273 -4.87 -33.56 -3.03
C ARG A 273 -4.97 -33.65 -4.54
N THR A 274 -5.37 -32.57 -5.21
CA THR A 274 -5.50 -32.51 -6.69
C THR A 274 -4.17 -32.80 -7.39
N PHE A 275 -3.05 -32.34 -6.83
CA PHE A 275 -1.72 -32.60 -7.38
C PHE A 275 -1.10 -33.93 -6.92
N HIS A 276 -1.83 -34.76 -6.16
CA HIS A 276 -1.36 -36.02 -5.59
C HIS A 276 0.01 -35.88 -4.91
N ILE A 277 0.18 -34.82 -4.11
CA ILE A 277 1.44 -34.56 -3.42
C ILE A 277 1.50 -35.43 -2.17
N ASN A 278 2.44 -36.37 -2.18
CA ASN A 278 2.77 -37.15 -1.00
C ASN A 278 3.65 -36.32 -0.07
N TYR A 279 3.38 -36.40 1.23
CA TYR A 279 4.25 -35.80 2.23
C TYR A 279 5.64 -36.44 2.12
N SER A 280 6.66 -35.62 1.83
CA SER A 280 8.05 -36.05 1.81
C SER A 280 8.82 -35.18 2.81
N PRO A 281 9.22 -35.73 3.97
CA PRO A 281 10.02 -34.97 4.92
C PRO A 281 11.40 -34.70 4.29
N GLU A 282 11.67 -33.44 3.97
CA GLU A 282 13.00 -33.03 3.52
C GLU A 282 14.01 -33.19 4.66
N ARG A 283 15.28 -33.35 4.27
CA ARG A 283 16.39 -33.56 5.20
C ARG A 283 16.41 -32.47 6.27
N ALA A 284 16.58 -32.88 7.53
CA ALA A 284 16.68 -31.93 8.63
C ALA A 284 17.80 -30.92 8.37
N ALA A 285 17.51 -29.64 8.60
CA ALA A 285 18.49 -28.57 8.49
C ALA A 285 19.67 -28.84 9.42
N VAL A 286 20.88 -28.45 9.00
CA VAL A 286 22.04 -28.45 9.90
C VAL A 286 21.74 -27.48 11.04
N PRO A 287 21.64 -27.96 12.29
CA PRO A 287 21.25 -27.12 13.41
C PRO A 287 22.37 -26.11 13.69
N LEU A 288 21.99 -24.85 13.89
CA LEU A 288 22.89 -23.77 14.24
C LEU A 288 22.34 -23.03 15.46
N PRO A 289 23.20 -22.58 16.38
CA PRO A 289 22.78 -21.69 17.46
C PRO A 289 22.14 -20.41 16.89
N THR A 290 21.08 -19.92 17.53
CA THR A 290 20.35 -18.72 17.09
C THR A 290 21.28 -17.50 16.91
N ALA A 291 22.29 -17.36 17.78
CA ALA A 291 23.28 -16.29 17.67
C ALA A 291 24.11 -16.37 16.37
N ALA A 292 24.57 -17.57 16.00
CA ALA A 292 25.33 -17.79 14.77
C ALA A 292 24.47 -17.56 13.52
N LEU A 293 23.19 -17.94 13.59
CA LEU A 293 22.22 -17.66 12.55
C LEU A 293 22.03 -16.15 12.34
N LEU A 294 21.74 -15.40 13.42
CA LEU A 294 21.53 -13.95 13.34
C LEU A 294 22.79 -13.22 12.90
N ALA A 295 23.98 -13.62 13.35
CA ALA A 295 25.24 -13.03 12.92
C ALA A 295 25.43 -13.16 11.40
N ARG A 296 25.20 -14.34 10.82
CA ARG A 296 25.27 -14.55 9.36
C ARG A 296 24.23 -13.72 8.61
N TRP A 297 23.04 -13.58 9.18
CA TRP A 297 21.99 -12.72 8.63
C TRP A 297 22.39 -11.25 8.60
N CYS A 298 22.94 -10.74 9.70
CA CYS A 298 23.45 -9.37 9.80
C CYS A 298 24.59 -9.13 8.79
N VAL A 299 25.56 -10.04 8.68
CA VAL A 299 26.66 -9.92 7.71
C VAL A 299 26.13 -9.84 6.28
N ALA A 300 25.23 -10.74 5.90
CA ALA A 300 24.64 -10.73 4.56
C ALA A 300 23.82 -9.46 4.29
N ALA A 301 23.06 -8.98 5.28
CA ALA A 301 22.26 -7.76 5.18
C ALA A 301 23.14 -6.51 5.03
N LEU A 302 24.21 -6.39 5.82
CA LEU A 302 25.14 -5.26 5.76
C LEU A 302 25.95 -5.26 4.46
N LEU A 303 26.39 -6.43 3.99
CA LEU A 303 27.05 -6.56 2.70
C LEU A 303 26.13 -6.11 1.55
N ALA A 304 24.89 -6.62 1.54
CA ALA A 304 23.90 -6.23 0.54
C ALA A 304 23.60 -4.73 0.60
N LEU A 305 23.47 -4.16 1.80
CA LEU A 305 23.25 -2.73 2.00
C LEU A 305 24.40 -1.90 1.43
N GLY A 306 25.66 -2.27 1.73
CA GLY A 306 26.84 -1.56 1.24
C GLY A 306 26.91 -1.53 -0.29
N ILE A 307 26.59 -2.65 -0.95
CA ILE A 307 26.55 -2.73 -2.41
C ILE A 307 25.41 -1.89 -2.97
N VAL A 308 24.18 -2.06 -2.45
CA VAL A 308 22.97 -1.45 -3.03
C VAL A 308 22.97 0.08 -2.87
N ASN A 309 23.64 0.59 -1.84
CA ASN A 309 23.80 2.03 -1.62
C ASN A 309 24.77 2.68 -2.62
N LEU A 310 25.71 1.90 -3.18
CA LEU A 310 26.63 2.35 -4.23
C LEU A 310 26.02 2.17 -5.62
N TRP A 311 25.32 1.05 -5.83
CA TRP A 311 24.77 0.71 -7.14
C TRP A 311 23.66 -0.32 -7.06
N TYR A 312 22.63 -0.13 -7.89
CA TYR A 312 21.65 -1.18 -8.17
C TYR A 312 21.13 -1.11 -9.63
N PRO A 313 20.77 -2.25 -10.24
CA PRO A 313 20.42 -2.32 -11.66
C PRO A 313 19.01 -1.77 -11.93
N LYS A 314 18.90 -0.44 -12.08
CA LYS A 314 17.64 0.27 -12.40
C LYS A 314 16.93 -0.24 -13.65
N ARG A 315 17.66 -0.76 -14.63
CA ARG A 315 17.08 -1.34 -15.87
C ARG A 315 16.38 -2.68 -15.62
N ILE A 316 16.87 -3.49 -14.67
CA ILE A 316 16.28 -4.78 -14.31
C ILE A 316 15.10 -4.56 -13.36
N PHE A 317 15.21 -3.58 -12.47
CA PHE A 317 14.17 -3.20 -11.53
C PHE A 317 13.77 -1.72 -11.72
N PRO A 318 12.98 -1.39 -12.76
CA PRO A 318 12.54 -0.02 -13.06
C PRO A 318 11.39 0.41 -12.15
N PHE A 319 11.65 0.41 -10.83
CA PHE A 319 10.70 0.80 -9.81
C PHE A 319 11.25 1.96 -9.00
N TYR A 320 10.39 2.95 -8.75
CA TYR A 320 10.72 4.03 -7.84
C TYR A 320 10.76 3.47 -6.42
N ALA A 321 11.92 3.58 -5.77
CA ALA A 321 12.30 2.93 -4.50
C ALA A 321 12.27 1.39 -4.46
N GLY A 322 11.36 0.73 -5.18
CA GLY A 322 11.24 -0.72 -5.22
C GLY A 322 12.47 -1.43 -5.77
N GLY A 323 13.22 -0.79 -6.69
CA GLY A 323 14.44 -1.37 -7.25
C GLY A 323 15.56 -1.50 -6.24
N TYR A 324 15.64 -0.57 -5.28
CA TYR A 324 16.57 -0.65 -4.15
C TYR A 324 16.26 -1.87 -3.28
N LEU A 325 14.99 -2.05 -2.90
CA LEU A 325 14.56 -3.20 -2.09
C LEU A 325 14.74 -4.54 -2.82
N ALA A 326 14.37 -4.62 -4.09
CA ALA A 326 14.52 -5.84 -4.89
C ALA A 326 16.00 -6.26 -4.99
N SER A 327 16.88 -5.29 -5.24
CA SER A 327 18.31 -5.53 -5.32
C SER A 327 18.90 -5.91 -3.97
N PHE A 328 18.47 -5.27 -2.88
CA PHE A 328 18.86 -5.63 -1.53
C PHE A 328 18.48 -7.08 -1.20
N LEU A 329 17.24 -7.48 -1.48
CA LEU A 329 16.76 -8.84 -1.21
C LEU A 329 17.47 -9.89 -2.07
N LEU A 330 17.75 -9.59 -3.34
CA LEU A 330 18.53 -10.46 -4.22
C LEU A 330 19.95 -10.64 -3.70
N LEU A 331 20.64 -9.55 -3.36
CA LEU A 331 22.02 -9.58 -2.87
C LEU A 331 22.11 -10.28 -1.50
N ALA A 332 21.26 -9.91 -0.55
CA ALA A 332 21.22 -10.52 0.76
C ALA A 332 20.85 -12.01 0.67
N GLY A 333 19.82 -12.34 -0.13
CA GLY A 333 19.39 -13.72 -0.36
C GLY A 333 20.49 -14.56 -1.03
N THR A 334 21.24 -14.00 -1.97
CA THR A 334 22.35 -14.69 -2.64
C THR A 334 23.52 -14.92 -1.67
N ALA A 335 23.90 -13.90 -0.90
CA ALA A 335 24.94 -14.05 0.13
C ALA A 335 24.54 -15.11 1.18
N LEU A 336 23.28 -15.10 1.60
CA LEU A 336 22.72 -16.11 2.49
C LEU A 336 22.72 -17.51 1.86
N ALA A 337 22.36 -17.64 0.58
CA ALA A 337 22.39 -18.92 -0.12
C ALA A 337 23.81 -19.51 -0.17
N LEU A 338 24.84 -18.68 -0.32
CA LEU A 338 26.23 -19.11 -0.25
C LEU A 338 26.62 -19.54 1.18
N LEU A 339 26.27 -18.75 2.19
CA LEU A 339 26.57 -19.03 3.60
C LEU A 339 25.85 -20.28 4.14
N PHE A 340 24.67 -20.59 3.62
CA PHE A 340 23.81 -21.71 4.02
C PHE A 340 23.70 -22.79 2.93
N ARG A 341 24.66 -22.87 2.00
CA ARG A 341 24.67 -23.83 0.88
C ARG A 341 24.46 -25.28 1.29
N GLN A 342 24.90 -25.67 2.49
CA GLN A 342 24.70 -27.02 3.01
C GLN A 342 23.24 -27.27 3.39
N ASN A 343 22.56 -26.30 4.00
CA ASN A 343 21.15 -26.36 4.35
C ASN A 343 20.24 -26.35 3.11
N LEU A 344 20.72 -25.83 1.98
CA LEU A 344 19.98 -25.84 0.71
C LEU A 344 20.09 -27.16 -0.07
N ARG A 345 20.98 -28.08 0.33
CA ARG A 345 21.13 -29.38 -0.35
C ARG A 345 19.86 -30.20 -0.21
N GLY A 346 19.23 -30.53 -1.34
CA GLY A 346 18.01 -31.32 -1.36
C GLY A 346 16.73 -30.54 -1.04
N VAL A 347 16.77 -29.19 -0.99
CA VAL A 347 15.59 -28.35 -0.75
C VAL A 347 14.51 -28.51 -1.83
N PHE A 348 14.88 -29.00 -3.02
CA PHE A 348 13.97 -29.33 -4.11
C PHE A 348 13.61 -30.82 -4.16
N GLY A 349 13.94 -31.59 -3.11
CA GLY A 349 13.68 -33.03 -3.03
C GLY A 349 12.20 -33.41 -3.01
N GLY A 350 11.31 -32.48 -2.62
CA GLY A 350 9.85 -32.68 -2.59
C GLY A 350 9.16 -32.80 -3.96
N GLY A 351 9.92 -32.73 -5.07
CA GLY A 351 9.41 -32.90 -6.43
C GLY A 351 8.70 -31.67 -7.00
N TYR A 352 8.65 -31.59 -8.33
CA TYR A 352 8.13 -30.41 -9.05
C TYR A 352 6.63 -30.16 -8.79
N ARG A 353 5.85 -31.19 -8.45
CA ARG A 353 4.41 -31.08 -8.18
C ARG A 353 4.12 -30.17 -6.97
N ALA A 354 4.92 -30.27 -5.91
CA ALA A 354 4.79 -29.43 -4.73
C ALA A 354 5.11 -27.95 -5.06
N ALA A 355 6.14 -27.71 -5.87
CA ALA A 355 6.47 -26.38 -6.37
C ALA A 355 5.36 -25.80 -7.26
N LEU A 356 4.79 -26.60 -8.16
CA LEU A 356 3.68 -26.19 -9.02
C LEU A 356 2.41 -25.86 -8.22
N ALA A 357 2.05 -26.70 -7.24
CA ALA A 357 0.95 -26.44 -6.34
C ALA A 357 1.15 -25.14 -5.53
N ALA A 358 2.38 -24.90 -5.04
CA ALA A 358 2.73 -23.67 -4.36
C ALA A 358 2.56 -22.45 -5.26
N PHE A 359 2.99 -22.56 -6.52
CA PHE A 359 2.85 -21.51 -7.52
C PHE A 359 1.38 -21.16 -7.76
N ILE A 360 0.55 -22.18 -8.04
CA ILE A 360 -0.88 -22.00 -8.27
C ILE A 360 -1.57 -21.42 -7.03
N LEU A 361 -1.27 -21.93 -5.83
CA LEU A 361 -1.83 -21.39 -4.59
C LEU A 361 -1.42 -19.92 -4.38
N GLY A 362 -0.16 -19.57 -4.65
CA GLY A 362 0.32 -18.18 -4.60
C GLY A 362 -0.44 -17.27 -5.57
N VAL A 363 -0.62 -17.70 -6.81
CA VAL A 363 -1.41 -16.96 -7.82
C VAL A 363 -2.89 -16.84 -7.39
N LEU A 364 -3.49 -17.88 -6.82
CA LEU A 364 -4.86 -17.81 -6.30
C LEU A 364 -5.00 -16.81 -5.16
N VAL A 365 -4.00 -16.69 -4.27
CA VAL A 365 -3.98 -15.64 -3.25
C VAL A 365 -3.90 -14.26 -3.89
N ILE A 366 -3.02 -14.06 -4.88
CA ILE A 366 -2.93 -12.79 -5.63
C ILE A 366 -4.29 -12.42 -6.23
N LEU A 367 -4.96 -13.37 -6.88
CA LEU A 367 -6.25 -13.12 -7.53
C LEU A 367 -7.36 -12.87 -6.52
N SER A 368 -7.48 -13.68 -5.48
CA SER A 368 -8.56 -13.55 -4.48
C SER A 368 -8.38 -12.33 -3.58
N LEU A 369 -7.24 -12.22 -2.89
CA LEU A 369 -6.96 -11.09 -2.02
C LEU A 369 -6.75 -9.80 -2.81
N GLY A 370 -6.12 -9.88 -3.98
CA GLY A 370 -5.97 -8.72 -4.86
C GLY A 370 -7.30 -8.21 -5.41
N ALA A 371 -8.23 -9.09 -5.81
CA ALA A 371 -9.58 -8.68 -6.20
C ALA A 371 -10.32 -8.00 -5.05
N TRP A 372 -10.24 -8.59 -3.85
CA TRP A 372 -10.90 -8.07 -2.65
C TRP A 372 -10.39 -6.67 -2.30
N LEU A 373 -9.07 -6.50 -2.17
CA LEU A 373 -8.44 -5.22 -1.88
C LEU A 373 -8.73 -4.18 -2.98
N ASN A 374 -8.69 -4.59 -4.26
CA ASN A 374 -8.98 -3.72 -5.40
C ASN A 374 -10.43 -3.25 -5.46
N TRP A 375 -11.35 -3.95 -4.81
CA TRP A 375 -12.75 -3.54 -4.82
C TRP A 375 -12.98 -2.23 -4.06
N GLN A 376 -12.33 -2.04 -2.91
CA GLN A 376 -12.62 -0.90 -2.03
C GLN A 376 -11.44 -0.27 -1.32
N LEU A 377 -10.33 -1.00 -1.10
CA LEU A 377 -9.24 -0.49 -0.27
C LEU A 377 -8.12 0.13 -1.08
N THR A 378 -7.58 -0.59 -2.07
CA THR A 378 -6.40 -0.16 -2.81
C THR A 378 -6.21 -0.97 -4.09
N ASP A 379 -5.80 -0.30 -5.17
CA ASP A 379 -5.45 -0.94 -6.43
C ASP A 379 -4.13 -1.72 -6.31
N VAL A 380 -4.24 -2.99 -5.91
CA VAL A 380 -3.16 -3.99 -5.92
C VAL A 380 -3.40 -5.09 -6.96
N TRP A 381 -4.31 -4.84 -7.92
CA TRP A 381 -4.66 -5.80 -8.96
C TRP A 381 -3.52 -5.97 -9.98
N MET A 382 -3.32 -7.18 -10.48
CA MET A 382 -2.24 -7.44 -11.43
C MET A 382 -2.69 -7.16 -12.88
N ASN A 383 -2.40 -5.96 -13.36
CA ASN A 383 -2.49 -5.63 -14.79
C ASN A 383 -1.26 -6.14 -15.57
N GLY A 384 -1.30 -6.05 -16.91
CA GLY A 384 -0.23 -6.58 -17.77
C GLY A 384 1.16 -6.02 -17.43
N ALA A 385 1.25 -4.73 -17.12
CA ALA A 385 2.52 -4.11 -16.76
C ALA A 385 3.06 -4.59 -15.39
N ARG A 386 2.17 -4.86 -14.43
CA ARG A 386 2.54 -5.46 -13.13
C ARG A 386 2.93 -6.93 -13.26
N TRP A 387 2.27 -7.70 -14.12
CA TRP A 387 2.66 -9.09 -14.41
C TRP A 387 4.03 -9.20 -15.07
N PHE A 388 4.35 -8.33 -16.02
CA PHE A 388 5.69 -8.29 -16.61
C PHE A 388 6.78 -8.06 -15.56
N ARG A 389 6.49 -7.17 -14.60
CA ARG A 389 7.35 -6.82 -13.46
C ARG A 389 7.46 -7.90 -12.38
N PHE A 390 6.44 -8.75 -12.27
CA PHE A 390 6.37 -9.79 -11.25
C PHE A 390 7.50 -10.82 -11.39
N ALA A 391 7.84 -11.23 -12.61
CA ALA A 391 8.84 -12.27 -12.86
C ALA A 391 10.25 -11.93 -12.32
N PRO A 392 10.87 -10.77 -12.65
CA PRO A 392 12.18 -10.43 -12.07
C PRO A 392 12.12 -10.26 -10.55
N LEU A 393 11.01 -9.75 -10.00
CA LEU A 393 10.82 -9.64 -8.56
C LEU A 393 10.73 -11.00 -7.87
N LEU A 394 10.05 -11.97 -8.48
CA LEU A 394 9.98 -13.34 -7.99
C LEU A 394 11.39 -13.95 -7.89
N LEU A 395 12.17 -13.81 -8.95
CA LEU A 395 13.56 -14.29 -8.98
C LEU A 395 14.45 -13.58 -7.96
N ALA A 396 14.26 -12.28 -7.74
CA ALA A 396 14.99 -11.51 -6.73
C ALA A 396 14.71 -11.98 -5.29
N ASN A 397 13.47 -12.38 -5.01
CA ASN A 397 13.04 -12.79 -3.67
C ASN A 397 13.37 -14.26 -3.36
N LEU A 398 13.47 -15.11 -4.38
CA LEU A 398 13.56 -16.57 -4.21
C LEU A 398 14.80 -17.04 -3.41
N PRO A 399 16.03 -16.52 -3.62
CA PRO A 399 17.19 -16.94 -2.82
C PRO A 399 16.99 -16.72 -1.32
N TYR A 400 16.41 -15.57 -0.96
CA TYR A 400 16.13 -15.22 0.42
C TYR A 400 15.09 -16.18 1.04
N THR A 401 13.94 -16.37 0.38
CA THR A 401 12.86 -17.19 0.95
C THR A 401 13.25 -18.67 1.04
N LEU A 402 14.09 -19.16 0.12
CA LEU A 402 14.65 -20.51 0.20
C LEU A 402 15.51 -20.71 1.43
N VAL A 403 16.42 -19.77 1.72
CA VAL A 403 17.29 -19.88 2.91
C VAL A 403 16.47 -19.72 4.18
N GLU A 404 15.54 -18.79 4.23
CA GLU A 404 14.63 -18.59 5.36
C GLU A 404 13.87 -19.88 5.68
N GLU A 405 13.26 -20.54 4.68
CA GLU A 405 12.58 -21.81 4.90
C GLU A 405 13.53 -22.94 5.30
N ALA A 406 14.68 -23.06 4.63
CA ALA A 406 15.63 -24.12 4.93
C ALA A 406 16.10 -24.05 6.39
N VAL A 407 16.41 -22.84 6.88
CA VAL A 407 16.90 -22.64 8.26
C VAL A 407 15.79 -22.79 9.29
N LEU A 408 14.57 -22.30 9.02
CA LEU A 408 13.47 -22.40 9.99
C LEU A 408 13.03 -23.86 10.24
N GLY A 409 13.40 -24.80 9.37
CA GLY A 409 13.07 -26.23 9.51
C GLY A 409 11.59 -26.55 9.30
N PRO A 410 11.10 -27.76 9.59
CA PRO A 410 9.68 -28.08 9.46
C PRO A 410 8.80 -27.38 10.53
N PRO A 411 7.54 -27.05 10.22
CA PRO A 411 6.60 -26.46 11.17
C PRO A 411 6.04 -27.51 12.15
N GLU A 412 6.75 -27.73 13.26
CA GLU A 412 6.37 -28.64 14.34
C GLU A 412 5.48 -27.94 15.42
N PRO A 413 4.42 -28.59 15.93
CA PRO A 413 3.55 -27.99 16.96
C PRO A 413 4.29 -27.55 18.23
N SER A 414 5.21 -28.38 18.73
CA SER A 414 5.99 -28.13 19.96
C SER A 414 6.96 -26.95 19.85
N ARG A 415 7.38 -26.59 18.62
CA ARG A 415 8.37 -25.53 18.36
C ARG A 415 7.78 -24.31 17.68
N ARG A 416 6.46 -24.21 17.59
CA ARG A 416 5.77 -23.12 16.86
C ARG A 416 6.22 -21.73 17.32
N THR A 417 6.20 -21.47 18.62
CA THR A 417 6.57 -20.16 19.17
C THR A 417 8.03 -19.82 18.88
N CYS A 418 8.94 -20.79 19.04
CA CYS A 418 10.36 -20.61 18.74
C CYS A 418 10.58 -20.31 17.25
N ARG A 419 9.95 -21.06 16.35
CA ARG A 419 9.99 -20.83 14.90
C ARG A 419 9.52 -19.41 14.54
N PHE A 420 8.41 -18.96 15.10
CA PHE A 420 7.91 -17.60 14.89
C PHE A 420 8.88 -16.55 15.43
N GLY A 421 9.45 -16.76 16.63
CA GLY A 421 10.46 -15.86 17.20
C GLY A 421 11.70 -15.72 16.32
N ILE A 422 12.22 -16.84 15.81
CA ILE A 422 13.34 -16.84 14.86
C ILE A 422 12.94 -16.10 13.57
N PHE A 423 11.80 -16.43 12.98
CA PHE A 423 11.31 -15.74 11.77
C PHE A 423 11.24 -14.22 11.95
N PHE A 424 10.67 -13.75 13.06
CA PHE A 424 10.61 -12.33 13.36
C PHE A 424 12.01 -11.72 13.51
N ALA A 425 12.94 -12.40 14.19
CA ALA A 425 14.31 -11.91 14.35
C ALA A 425 15.06 -11.81 13.01
N LEU A 426 14.88 -12.79 12.10
CA LEU A 426 15.48 -12.76 10.77
C LEU A 426 14.95 -11.59 9.93
N ARG A 427 13.62 -11.39 9.92
CA ARG A 427 12.97 -10.28 9.20
C ARG A 427 13.34 -8.93 9.82
N ALA A 428 13.36 -8.82 11.15
CA ALA A 428 13.77 -7.61 11.85
C ALA A 428 15.22 -7.24 11.54
N SER A 429 16.12 -8.22 11.43
CA SER A 429 17.54 -7.98 11.07
C SER A 429 17.68 -7.32 9.69
N LEU A 430 16.91 -7.80 8.69
CA LEU A 430 16.87 -7.16 7.38
C LEU A 430 16.28 -5.74 7.44
N TRP A 431 15.18 -5.56 8.18
CA TRP A 431 14.53 -4.27 8.34
C TRP A 431 15.42 -3.24 9.02
N LEU A 432 16.17 -3.65 10.05
CA LEU A 432 17.12 -2.78 10.75
C LEU A 432 18.27 -2.38 9.84
N ALA A 433 18.78 -3.28 9.00
CA ALA A 433 19.80 -2.94 8.00
C ALA A 433 19.25 -1.92 6.97
N LEU A 434 18.04 -2.13 6.45
CA LEU A 434 17.40 -1.17 5.54
C LEU A 434 17.17 0.19 6.22
N LEU A 435 16.71 0.20 7.46
CA LEU A 435 16.50 1.42 8.25
C LEU A 435 17.80 2.17 8.49
N ALA A 436 18.89 1.46 8.82
CA ALA A 436 20.23 2.04 8.92
C ALA A 436 20.67 2.68 7.59
N GLY A 437 20.41 2.01 6.46
CA GLY A 437 20.64 2.59 5.14
C GLY A 437 19.86 3.89 4.87
N ILE A 438 18.64 4.00 5.39
CA ILE A 438 17.80 5.19 5.19
C ILE A 438 18.23 6.33 6.10
N VAL A 439 18.52 6.04 7.36
CA VAL A 439 18.80 7.06 8.39
C VAL A 439 20.27 7.49 8.38
N VAL A 440 21.19 6.53 8.29
CA VAL A 440 22.64 6.77 8.38
C VAL A 440 23.23 7.14 7.02
N LEU A 441 22.83 6.41 5.97
CA LEU A 441 23.37 6.63 4.61
C LEU A 441 22.51 7.61 3.79
N LEU A 442 21.42 8.13 4.36
CA LEU A 442 20.52 9.10 3.73
C LEU A 442 20.08 8.71 2.31
N SER A 443 19.83 7.41 2.09
CA SER A 443 19.57 6.82 0.76
C SER A 443 18.31 7.35 0.04
N GLY A 444 17.53 8.22 0.68
CA GLY A 444 16.30 8.82 0.14
C GLY A 444 15.11 7.86 0.08
N GLN A 445 15.26 6.61 0.54
CA GLN A 445 14.24 5.55 0.43
C GLN A 445 13.16 5.64 1.51
N VAL A 446 12.69 6.84 1.85
CA VAL A 446 11.74 7.11 2.94
C VAL A 446 10.43 6.33 2.75
N LEU A 447 10.03 6.06 1.51
CA LEU A 447 8.87 5.24 1.20
C LEU A 447 8.92 3.85 1.87
N LEU A 448 10.11 3.24 2.01
CA LEU A 448 10.26 1.96 2.69
C LEU A 448 9.88 2.02 4.17
N VAL A 449 10.16 3.14 4.85
CA VAL A 449 9.77 3.35 6.25
C VAL A 449 8.26 3.48 6.35
N LEU A 450 7.64 4.24 5.44
CA LEU A 450 6.18 4.43 5.42
C LEU A 450 5.44 3.12 5.12
N LEU A 451 6.04 2.23 4.33
CA LEU A 451 5.46 0.94 3.97
C LEU A 451 5.74 -0.17 5.00
N ALA A 452 6.57 0.06 6.02
CA ALA A 452 6.99 -0.97 6.98
C ALA A 452 5.83 -1.74 7.65
N PRO A 453 4.72 -1.10 8.09
CA PRO A 453 3.58 -1.84 8.66
C PRO A 453 2.94 -2.82 7.66
N TYR A 454 2.87 -2.44 6.39
CA TYR A 454 2.31 -3.30 5.33
C TYR A 454 3.24 -4.48 5.02
N PHE A 455 4.55 -4.23 4.97
CA PHE A 455 5.52 -5.32 4.83
C PHE A 455 5.47 -6.30 6.01
N ALA A 456 5.27 -5.81 7.24
CA ALA A 456 5.10 -6.67 8.41
C ALA A 456 3.84 -7.53 8.29
N ALA A 457 2.72 -6.95 7.87
CA ALA A 457 1.47 -7.66 7.64
C ALA A 457 1.61 -8.73 6.53
N VAL A 458 2.21 -8.38 5.40
CA VAL A 458 2.49 -9.32 4.29
C VAL A 458 3.44 -10.42 4.75
N SER A 459 4.48 -10.11 5.51
CA SER A 459 5.43 -11.10 6.06
C SER A 459 4.72 -12.09 6.99
N LEU A 460 3.80 -11.61 7.83
CA LEU A 460 3.00 -12.48 8.68
C LEU A 460 2.08 -13.39 7.85
N GLY A 461 1.41 -12.85 6.83
CA GLY A 461 0.58 -13.62 5.90
C GLY A 461 1.38 -14.68 5.14
N GLN A 462 2.57 -14.32 4.63
CA GLN A 462 3.53 -15.24 4.03
C GLN A 462 3.85 -16.39 4.98
N ARG A 463 4.23 -16.09 6.22
CA ARG A 463 4.62 -17.11 7.21
C ARG A 463 3.48 -18.08 7.51
N LEU A 464 2.27 -17.55 7.73
CA LEU A 464 1.08 -18.36 8.01
C LEU A 464 0.72 -19.27 6.82
N GLY A 465 0.72 -18.72 5.60
CA GLY A 465 0.41 -19.46 4.38
C GLY A 465 1.46 -20.52 4.05
N ALA A 466 2.74 -20.15 4.09
CA ALA A 466 3.87 -21.04 3.84
C ALA A 466 3.93 -22.19 4.86
N ASP A 467 3.66 -21.93 6.15
CA ASP A 467 3.56 -22.98 7.16
C ASP A 467 2.38 -23.93 6.91
N SER A 468 1.25 -23.40 6.45
CA SER A 468 0.08 -24.22 6.08
C SER A 468 0.43 -25.17 4.93
N LEU A 469 1.11 -24.66 3.90
CA LEU A 469 1.54 -25.45 2.76
C LEU A 469 2.62 -26.48 3.15
N ARG A 470 3.63 -26.06 3.92
CA ARG A 470 4.74 -26.93 4.34
C ARG A 470 4.30 -28.07 5.24
N ARG A 471 3.32 -27.86 6.12
CA ARG A 471 2.72 -28.94 6.93
C ARG A 471 2.10 -30.05 6.07
N ARG A 472 1.57 -29.71 4.90
CA ARG A 472 0.86 -30.66 4.02
C ARG A 472 1.77 -31.31 2.99
N THR A 473 2.79 -30.59 2.53
CA THR A 473 3.69 -31.05 1.47
C THR A 473 5.02 -31.61 1.99
N GLY A 474 5.47 -31.15 3.16
CA GLY A 474 6.82 -31.42 3.66
C GLY A 474 7.93 -30.61 2.97
N SER A 475 7.62 -29.91 1.88
CA SER A 475 8.63 -29.27 1.04
C SER A 475 8.96 -27.83 1.45
N ALA A 476 10.25 -27.55 1.68
CA ALA A 476 10.73 -26.20 1.92
C ALA A 476 10.71 -25.35 0.65
N ALA A 477 11.03 -25.93 -0.52
CA ALA A 477 10.94 -25.21 -1.79
C ALA A 477 9.51 -24.73 -2.10
N ALA A 478 8.49 -25.57 -1.87
CA ALA A 478 7.10 -25.17 -2.05
C ALA A 478 6.73 -23.96 -1.18
N ALA A 479 7.09 -24.00 0.11
CA ALA A 479 6.86 -22.90 1.05
C ALA A 479 7.61 -21.61 0.64
N ALA A 480 8.85 -21.74 0.19
CA ALA A 480 9.70 -20.63 -0.24
C ALA A 480 9.19 -19.97 -1.53
N ILE A 481 8.74 -20.77 -2.51
CA ILE A 481 8.14 -20.29 -3.76
C ILE A 481 6.85 -19.53 -3.46
N PHE A 482 5.97 -20.09 -2.62
CA PHE A 482 4.75 -19.41 -2.20
C PHE A 482 5.06 -18.05 -1.56
N SER A 483 6.02 -17.99 -0.63
CA SER A 483 6.44 -16.74 0.00
C SER A 483 7.02 -15.75 -1.02
N ALA A 484 7.87 -16.21 -1.94
CA ALA A 484 8.49 -15.35 -2.96
C ALA A 484 7.46 -14.75 -3.91
N ILE A 485 6.42 -15.50 -4.27
CA ILE A 485 5.29 -15.02 -5.08
C ILE A 485 4.55 -13.88 -4.37
N LEU A 486 4.23 -14.04 -3.08
CA LEU A 486 3.54 -12.98 -2.34
C LEU A 486 4.41 -11.74 -2.14
N ALA A 487 5.73 -11.90 -1.95
CA ALA A 487 6.65 -10.77 -1.88
C ALA A 487 6.69 -10.02 -3.21
N ALA A 488 6.87 -10.75 -4.31
CA ALA A 488 6.92 -10.19 -5.65
C ALA A 488 5.63 -9.49 -6.03
N TRP A 489 4.46 -10.05 -5.68
CA TRP A 489 3.17 -9.41 -5.87
C TRP A 489 3.07 -8.07 -5.13
N PHE A 490 3.37 -8.06 -3.83
CA PHE A 490 3.29 -6.84 -3.04
C PHE A 490 4.20 -5.74 -3.61
N MET A 491 5.44 -6.10 -3.96
CA MET A 491 6.39 -5.16 -4.57
C MET A 491 5.92 -4.66 -5.94
N ALA A 492 5.42 -5.54 -6.80
CA ALA A 492 4.94 -5.19 -8.14
C ALA A 492 3.68 -4.29 -8.08
N ALA A 493 2.84 -4.49 -7.07
CA ALA A 493 1.59 -3.76 -6.91
C ALA A 493 1.79 -2.35 -6.33
N VAL A 494 2.68 -2.22 -5.33
CA VAL A 494 2.82 -1.01 -4.51
C VAL A 494 3.87 -0.03 -5.06
N PHE A 495 4.96 -0.51 -5.66
CA PHE A 495 5.99 0.41 -6.14
C PHE A 495 5.66 0.98 -7.53
N PRO A 496 5.77 2.31 -7.73
CA PRO A 496 5.53 2.94 -9.01
C PRO A 496 6.60 2.56 -10.04
N LEU A 497 6.26 2.69 -11.32
CA LEU A 497 7.26 2.65 -12.39
C LEU A 497 8.25 3.81 -12.25
N ALA A 498 9.53 3.54 -12.48
CA ALA A 498 10.57 4.57 -12.60
C ALA A 498 11.03 4.75 -14.05
#